data_AF-A0A661AYX9-F1
#
_entry.id   AF-A0A661AYX9-F1
#
_cell.length_a   1.000
_cell.length_b   1.000
_cell.length_c   1.000
_cell.angle_alpha   90.00
_cell.angle_beta   90.00
_cell.angle_gamma   90.00
#
_symmetry.space_group_name_H-M   'P 1'
#
loop_
_entity.id
_entity.type
_entity.pdbx_description
1 polymer ?
#
loop_
_entity_poly.entity_id
_entity_poly.type
_entity_poly.pdbx_seq_one_letter_code
_entity_poly.pdbx_strand_id
1 'polypeptide(L)' 'RILQEFEPYHNLMRQNGREFYKTGTLKGIKTRAGYIENRKGELFRFVVLINTSGKSTNKIMSSIISLLDSY' A
#
# COMPACT_ATOMS: atom_id res chain seq x y z
N ARG A 1 -5.23 -13.35 -2.84
CA ARG A 1 -5.39 -14.43 -1.83
C ARG A 1 -4.74 -14.05 -0.49
N ILE A 2 -3.43 -13.83 -0.39
CA ILE A 2 -2.81 -13.46 0.91
C ILE A 2 -3.39 -12.18 1.53
N LEU A 3 -3.43 -11.04 0.81
CA LEU A 3 -4.04 -9.81 1.36
C LEU A 3 -5.55 -9.91 1.64
N GLN A 4 -6.23 -10.95 1.18
CA GLN A 4 -7.64 -11.13 1.53
C GLN A 4 -7.76 -11.72 2.93
N GLU A 5 -6.97 -12.76 3.22
CA GLU A 5 -6.97 -13.44 4.52
C GLU A 5 -6.43 -12.55 5.66
N PHE A 6 -5.53 -11.62 5.33
CA PHE A 6 -4.91 -10.73 6.33
C PHE A 6 -5.69 -9.42 6.55
N GLU A 7 -6.81 -9.21 5.85
CA GLU A 7 -7.58 -7.96 5.94
C GLU A 7 -8.13 -7.68 7.35
N PRO A 8 -8.67 -8.66 8.10
CA PRO A 8 -9.13 -8.42 9.47
C PRO A 8 -8.02 -7.93 10.43
N TYR A 9 -6.75 -8.12 10.05
CA TYR A 9 -5.58 -7.81 10.85
C TYR A 9 -4.77 -6.63 10.29
N HIS A 10 -5.32 -5.86 9.35
CA HIS A 10 -4.63 -4.73 8.69
C HIS A 10 -4.12 -3.69 9.69
N ASN A 11 -4.82 -3.49 10.80
CA ASN A 11 -4.47 -2.56 11.87
C ASN A 11 -3.17 -2.92 12.61
N LEU A 12 -2.67 -4.15 12.47
CA LEU A 12 -1.37 -4.57 13.01
C LEU A 12 -0.20 -4.13 12.12
N MET A 13 -0.47 -3.64 10.90
CA MET A 13 0.55 -3.19 9.96
C MET A 13 0.97 -1.75 10.24
N ARG A 14 2.05 -1.31 9.59
CA ARG A 14 2.45 0.09 9.63
C ARG A 14 1.35 0.93 8.99
N GLN A 15 0.89 1.96 9.71
CA GLN A 15 -0.11 2.91 9.22
C GLN A 15 0.53 4.25 8.83
N ASN A 16 0.05 4.86 7.76
CA ASN A 16 0.32 6.25 7.39
C ASN A 16 -0.95 6.87 6.81
N GLY A 17 -1.64 7.70 7.61
CA GLY A 17 -2.98 8.16 7.26
C GLY A 17 -3.93 6.97 7.08
N ARG A 18 -4.52 6.85 5.90
CA ARG A 18 -5.45 5.76 5.52
C ARG A 18 -4.76 4.53 4.92
N GLU A 19 -3.43 4.54 4.79
CA GLU A 19 -2.65 3.44 4.22
C GLU A 19 -2.14 2.51 5.33
N PHE A 20 -2.41 1.21 5.21
CA PHE A 20 -1.88 0.14 6.08
C PHE A 20 -0.99 -0.75 5.23
N TYR A 21 0.31 -0.88 5.54
CA TYR A 21 1.23 -1.51 4.60
C TYR A 21 2.43 -2.23 5.23
N LYS A 22 2.96 -3.16 4.44
CA LYS A 22 4.26 -3.79 4.66
C LYS A 22 5.17 -3.42 3.51
N THR A 23 6.41 -3.06 3.84
CA THR A 23 7.49 -2.89 2.86
C THR A 23 8.32 -4.15 2.76
N GLY A 24 8.87 -4.37 1.57
CA GLY A 24 9.91 -5.35 1.28
C GLY A 24 10.99 -4.77 0.39
N THR A 25 12.14 -5.42 0.37
CA THR A 25 13.23 -5.12 -0.57
C THR A 25 13.75 -6.45 -1.10
N LEU A 26 13.78 -6.57 -2.41
CA LEU A 26 14.46 -7.63 -3.14
C LEU A 26 15.62 -7.01 -3.93
N LYS A 27 16.48 -7.85 -4.53
CA LYS A 27 17.59 -7.38 -5.36
C LYS A 27 17.05 -6.51 -6.51
N GLY A 28 17.31 -5.20 -6.46
CA GLY A 28 16.85 -4.24 -7.46
C GLY A 28 15.36 -3.85 -7.38
N ILE A 29 14.60 -4.35 -6.39
CA ILE A 29 13.15 -4.11 -6.31
C ILE A 29 12.75 -3.60 -4.92
N LYS A 30 12.04 -2.48 -4.87
CA LYS A 30 11.34 -1.99 -3.67
C LYS A 30 9.87 -2.39 -3.75
N THR A 31 9.33 -2.99 -2.69
CA THR A 31 7.95 -3.44 -2.65
C THR A 31 7.18 -2.78 -1.51
N ARG A 32 5.89 -2.58 -1.74
CA ARG A 32 4.91 -2.21 -0.73
C ARG A 32 3.58 -2.88 -1.03
N ALA A 33 3.00 -3.56 -0.05
CA ALA A 33 1.71 -4.23 -0.19
C ALA A 33 0.86 -3.96 1.04
N GLY A 34 -0.44 -3.83 0.86
CA GLY A 34 -1.34 -3.52 1.97
C GLY A 34 -2.72 -3.04 1.53
N TYR A 35 -3.28 -2.14 2.31
CA TYR A 35 -4.65 -1.66 2.20
C TYR A 35 -4.69 -0.12 2.20
N ILE A 36 -5.66 0.45 1.49
CA ILE A 36 -6.04 1.86 1.59
C ILE A 36 -7.48 1.90 2.05
N GLU A 37 -7.73 2.53 3.17
CA GLU A 37 -9.07 2.78 3.68
C GLU A 37 -9.69 3.98 2.95
N ASN A 38 -10.93 3.82 2.48
CA ASN A 38 -11.69 4.92 1.90
C ASN A 38 -12.49 5.69 2.96
N ARG A 39 -13.18 6.76 2.56
CA ARG A 39 -13.96 7.59 3.51
C ARG A 39 -15.14 6.87 4.15
N LYS A 40 -15.56 5.72 3.60
CA LYS A 40 -16.64 4.87 4.14
C LYS A 40 -16.10 3.74 5.03
N GLY A 41 -14.78 3.65 5.22
CA GLY A 41 -14.12 2.58 5.99
C GLY A 41 -13.88 1.29 5.20
N GLU A 42 -14.11 1.29 3.88
CA GLU A 42 -13.84 0.11 3.03
C GLU A 42 -12.35 0.03 2.69
N LEU A 43 -11.81 -1.18 2.68
CA LEU A 43 -10.39 -1.44 2.42
C LEU A 43 -10.13 -1.84 0.97
N PHE A 44 -9.34 -1.03 0.26
CA PHE A 44 -8.80 -1.36 -1.06
C PHE A 44 -7.43 -2.02 -0.94
N ARG A 45 -7.30 -3.23 -1.47
CA ARG A 45 -6.02 -3.97 -1.47
C ARG A 45 -5.11 -3.42 -2.58
N PHE A 46 -3.82 -3.28 -2.28
CA PHE A 46 -2.83 -2.86 -3.26
C PHE A 46 -1.52 -3.65 -3.14
N VAL A 47 -0.81 -3.73 -4.26
CA VAL A 47 0.57 -4.21 -4.33
C VAL A 47 1.34 -3.33 -5.32
N VAL A 48 2.44 -2.73 -4.86
CA VAL A 48 3.35 -1.92 -5.67
C VAL A 48 4.75 -2.55 -5.63
N LEU A 49 5.30 -2.82 -6.81
CA LEU A 49 6.69 -3.26 -7.00
C LEU A 49 7.37 -2.26 -7.94
N ILE A 50 8.50 -1.72 -7.52
CA ILE A 50 9.32 -0.80 -8.32
C ILE A 50 10.68 -1.44 -8.51
N ASN A 51 11.04 -1.72 -9.76
CA ASN A 51 12.32 -2.31 -10.15
C ASN A 51 13.35 -1.26 -10.62
N THR A 52 13.08 0.03 -10.44
CA THR A 52 14.02 1.11 -10.76
C THR A 52 14.96 1.35 -9.57
N SER A 53 16.26 1.22 -9.81
CA SER A 53 17.29 1.40 -8.77
C SER A 53 17.18 2.77 -8.09
N GLY A 54 17.29 2.78 -6.76
CA GLY A 54 17.23 3.99 -5.94
C GLY A 54 15.84 4.64 -5.82
N LYS A 55 14.79 4.13 -6.47
CA LYS A 55 13.43 4.68 -6.36
C LYS A 55 12.67 4.04 -5.20
N SER A 56 11.86 4.84 -4.51
CA SER A 56 10.98 4.39 -3.43
C SER A 56 9.53 4.28 -3.91
N THR A 57 8.72 3.50 -3.20
CA THR A 57 7.28 3.39 -3.47
C THR A 57 6.49 4.63 -3.06
N ASN A 58 7.09 5.55 -2.30
CA ASN A 58 6.39 6.68 -1.68
C ASN A 58 5.69 7.56 -2.71
N LYS A 59 6.38 7.95 -3.79
CA LYS A 59 5.81 8.83 -4.83
C LYS A 59 4.58 8.20 -5.49
N ILE A 60 4.66 6.92 -5.84
CA ILE A 60 3.56 6.18 -6.45
C ILE A 60 2.38 6.10 -5.49
N MET A 61 2.63 5.77 -4.21
CA MET A 61 1.55 5.69 -3.21
C MET A 61 0.86 7.04 -2.98
N SER A 62 1.62 8.13 -2.90
CA SER A 62 1.03 9.47 -2.78
C SER A 62 0.11 9.79 -3.96
N SER A 63 0.50 9.45 -5.19
CA SER A 63 -0.35 9.64 -6.38
C SER A 63 -1.60 8.76 -6.35
N ILE A 64 -1.48 7.48 -5.96
CA ILE A 64 -2.63 6.56 -5.85
C ILE A 64 -3.64 7.08 -4.82
N ILE A 65 -3.17 7.49 -3.64
CA ILE A 65 -4.04 8.00 -2.58
C ILE A 65 -4.75 9.28 -3.03
N SER A 66 -4.03 10.20 -3.69
CA SER A 66 -4.63 11.44 -4.22
C SER A 66 -5.68 11.17 -5.30
N LEU A 67 -5.47 10.16 -6.15
CA LEU A 67 -6.46 9.76 -7.15
C LEU A 67 -7.71 9.20 -6.48
N LEU A 68 -7.57 8.37 -5.44
CA LEU A 68 -8.69 7.82 -4.68
C LEU A 68 -9.50 8.89 -3.94
N ASP A 69 -8.90 10.04 -3.60
CA ASP A 69 -9.64 11.17 -3.03
C ASP A 69 -10.50 11.94 -4.04
N SER A 70 -10.30 11.68 -5.33
CA SER A 70 -11.03 12.31 -6.43
C SER A 70 -12.28 11.51 -6.86
N TYR A 71 -12.56 10.38 -6.22
CA TYR A 71 -13.71 9.49 -6.44
C TYR A 71 -14.51 9.32 -5.14
#